data_AF-A0A6G1RX23-F1
#
_entry.id   AF-A0A6G1RX23-F1
#
_cell.length_a   1.000
_cell.length_b   1.000
_cell.length_c   1.000
_cell.angle_alpha   90.00
_cell.angle_beta   90.00
_cell.angle_gamma   90.00
#
_symmetry.space_group_name_H-M   'P 1'
#
loop_
_entity.id
_entity.type
_entity.pdbx_description
1 polymer ?
#
loop_
_entity_poly.entity_id
_entity_poly.type
_entity_poly.pdbx_seq_one_letter_code
_entity_poly.pdbx_strand_id
1 'polypeptide(L)'
;EFTAKMSGDQHVDHSAQQSGDEDYGDVVDAKPDRSSRLSLFAKKKKNGEEQPKSSLSNQYRIVTPTFQYNMDYKKVGKCIIINNKNFEDKTGMGTRNGTDKDAGDLAKSFESLGFDVCTYNDRSRDDMEKLLKKAAEENHSDAACFACILLSHG
;
A
#
# COMPACT_ATOMS: atom_id res chain seq x y z
N GLU A 1 58.34 37.92 -9.21
CA GLU A 1 58.68 38.24 -7.81
C GLU A 1 57.70 37.52 -6.90
N PHE A 2 58.14 36.42 -6.29
CA PHE A 2 58.70 36.31 -4.92
C PHE A 2 57.60 36.43 -3.83
N THR A 3 56.98 35.31 -3.42
CA THR A 3 57.15 34.54 -2.12
C THR A 3 56.35 35.17 -0.94
N ALA A 4 55.75 34.49 0.04
CA ALA A 4 55.89 33.14 0.59
C ALA A 4 54.76 32.78 1.61
N LYS A 5 54.42 31.48 1.71
CA LYS A 5 54.27 30.59 2.91
C LYS A 5 53.26 30.91 4.04
N MET A 6 52.70 29.98 4.84
CA MET A 6 52.46 28.50 4.91
C MET A 6 51.88 28.21 6.33
N SER A 7 51.27 27.03 6.53
CA SER A 7 50.95 26.29 7.79
C SER A 7 49.46 26.33 8.19
N GLY A 8 48.70 25.22 8.32
CA GLY A 8 48.91 23.97 9.10
C GLY A 8 48.32 24.21 10.52
N ASP A 9 47.39 23.46 11.13
CA ASP A 9 47.09 22.02 11.16
C ASP A 9 45.66 21.72 11.68
N GLN A 10 45.21 20.48 11.46
CA GLN A 10 44.07 19.81 12.06
C GLN A 10 44.34 19.36 13.52
N HIS A 11 43.34 19.35 14.41
CA HIS A 11 42.89 18.12 15.10
C HIS A 11 41.61 18.33 15.94
N VAL A 12 40.87 17.24 16.04
CA VAL A 12 39.60 16.97 16.74
C VAL A 12 39.87 16.54 18.19
N ASP A 13 39.04 16.92 19.17
CA ASP A 13 38.45 15.94 20.12
C ASP A 13 37.24 16.44 20.97
N HIS A 14 36.50 15.44 21.47
CA HIS A 14 35.15 15.37 22.03
C HIS A 14 34.90 15.85 23.48
N SER A 15 33.59 15.84 23.84
CA SER A 15 32.91 15.67 25.15
C SER A 15 32.40 16.96 25.83
N ALA A 16 31.21 17.05 26.42
CA ALA A 16 30.06 16.16 26.61
C ALA A 16 28.84 17.02 27.02
N GLN A 17 27.61 16.64 26.65
CA GLN A 17 26.42 16.87 27.47
C GLN A 17 25.26 15.96 27.06
N GLN A 18 24.79 15.20 28.04
CA GLN A 18 23.64 14.29 28.04
C GLN A 18 22.32 15.06 27.89
N SER A 19 21.32 14.46 27.22
CA SER A 19 20.05 14.03 27.83
C SER A 19 18.95 13.80 26.77
N GLY A 20 18.23 12.67 26.90
CA GLY A 20 16.86 12.52 26.38
C GLY A 20 16.65 11.58 25.19
N ASP A 21 16.96 10.30 25.31
CA ASP A 21 16.38 9.28 24.42
C ASP A 21 15.02 8.86 24.97
N GLU A 22 13.94 9.49 24.50
CA GLU A 22 12.58 8.96 24.64
C GLU A 22 12.30 8.04 23.45
N ASP A 23 12.56 6.75 23.65
CA ASP A 23 12.21 5.64 22.75
C ASP A 23 10.69 5.49 22.69
N TYR A 24 10.05 6.24 21.79
CA TYR A 24 8.66 5.99 21.41
C TYR A 24 8.67 4.77 20.47
N GLY A 25 8.55 3.59 21.08
CA GLY A 25 8.49 2.32 20.35
C GLY A 25 7.34 2.31 19.33
N ASP A 26 7.68 2.52 18.06
CA ASP A 26 6.79 2.35 16.91
C ASP A 26 6.57 0.84 16.68
N VAL A 27 5.59 0.29 17.39
CA VAL A 27 5.17 -1.11 17.23
C VAL A 27 4.28 -1.21 15.98
N VAL A 28 4.91 -1.48 14.85
CA VAL A 28 4.21 -1.89 13.64
C VAL A 28 3.49 -3.24 13.85
N ASP A 29 2.15 -3.27 13.68
CA ASP A 29 1.28 -4.48 13.74
C ASP A 29 1.45 -5.41 12.50
N ALA A 30 2.52 -5.24 11.72
CA ALA A 30 2.75 -6.03 10.53
C ALA A 30 3.52 -7.32 10.85
N LYS A 31 2.84 -8.31 11.42
CA LYS A 31 3.20 -9.72 11.18
C LYS A 31 1.97 -10.53 10.79
N PRO A 32 1.82 -10.91 9.50
CA PRO A 32 1.04 -12.10 9.21
C PRO A 32 1.88 -13.28 9.71
N ASP A 33 1.42 -13.93 10.77
CA ASP A 33 1.98 -15.20 11.22
C ASP A 33 1.95 -16.20 10.04
N ARG A 34 3.13 -16.50 9.49
CA ARG A 34 3.31 -17.44 8.37
C ARG A 34 3.43 -18.89 8.86
N SER A 35 3.19 -19.18 10.13
CA SER A 35 3.26 -20.53 10.71
C SER A 35 2.29 -21.53 10.07
N SER A 36 1.30 -21.08 9.30
CA SER A 36 0.32 -21.96 8.65
C SER A 36 0.63 -22.35 7.19
N ARG A 37 1.76 -21.91 6.61
CA ARG A 37 2.18 -22.37 5.26
C ARG A 37 3.16 -23.53 5.32
N LEU A 38 2.69 -24.70 5.76
CA LEU A 38 3.37 -25.97 5.53
C LEU A 38 2.63 -26.78 4.46
N SER A 39 3.16 -26.71 3.25
CA SER A 39 3.21 -27.72 2.17
C SER A 39 1.99 -28.62 1.93
N LEU A 40 1.11 -28.19 1.01
CA LEU A 40 0.05 -29.00 0.38
C LEU A 40 0.55 -29.91 -0.77
N PHE A 41 1.77 -30.46 -0.69
CA PHE A 41 2.23 -31.45 -1.67
C PHE A 41 2.83 -32.70 -1.02
N ALA A 42 1.94 -33.69 -0.88
CA ALA A 42 2.16 -35.14 -1.04
C ALA A 42 3.01 -35.93 0.00
N LYS A 43 2.35 -36.81 0.78
CA LYS A 43 2.21 -38.27 0.50
C LYS A 43 1.55 -39.04 1.67
N LYS A 44 0.63 -39.91 1.27
CA LYS A 44 -0.25 -40.87 1.96
C LYS A 44 0.45 -41.90 2.89
N LYS A 45 -0.15 -42.20 4.06
CA LYS A 45 -0.43 -43.58 4.55
C LYS A 45 -1.39 -43.62 5.76
N LYS A 46 -2.08 -44.76 5.87
CA LYS A 46 -3.30 -45.10 6.61
C LYS A 46 -2.99 -45.74 7.97
N ASN A 47 -3.69 -45.36 9.05
CA ASN A 47 -4.37 -46.24 10.02
C ASN A 47 -4.93 -45.43 11.19
N GLY A 48 -6.06 -45.89 11.74
CA GLY A 48 -6.98 -45.10 12.54
C GLY A 48 -6.68 -45.06 14.04
N GLU A 49 -7.07 -43.93 14.63
CA GLU A 49 -7.51 -43.71 16.01
C GLU A 49 -8.35 -42.43 15.94
N GLU A 50 -9.63 -42.49 16.33
CA GLU A 50 -10.50 -41.31 16.38
C GLU A 50 -10.05 -40.42 17.54
N GLN A 51 -9.21 -39.43 17.22
CA GLN A 51 -9.00 -38.28 18.07
C GLN A 51 -10.24 -37.38 18.05
N PRO A 52 -10.55 -36.70 19.17
CA PRO A 52 -11.68 -35.78 19.22
C PRO A 52 -11.49 -34.76 18.12
N LYS A 53 -12.48 -34.63 17.24
CA LYS A 53 -12.56 -33.55 16.26
C LYS A 53 -12.43 -32.27 17.06
N SER A 54 -11.23 -31.68 17.11
CA SER A 54 -11.04 -30.33 17.59
C SER A 54 -12.00 -29.52 16.74
N SER A 55 -13.10 -29.11 17.36
CA SER A 55 -14.11 -28.29 16.75
C SER A 55 -13.37 -27.22 16.00
N LEU A 56 -13.57 -27.16 14.69
CA LEU A 56 -13.23 -25.97 13.93
C LEU A 56 -13.94 -24.86 14.72
N SER A 57 -13.13 -24.08 15.43
CA SER A 57 -13.57 -22.89 16.10
C SER A 57 -14.32 -22.12 15.03
N ASN A 58 -15.65 -22.15 15.11
CA ASN A 58 -16.47 -21.18 14.45
C ASN A 58 -16.03 -19.86 15.09
N GLN A 59 -15.02 -19.24 14.52
CA GLN A 59 -14.58 -17.93 14.94
C GLN A 59 -15.63 -16.97 14.39
N TYR A 60 -16.79 -16.90 15.07
CA TYR A 60 -17.85 -15.98 14.72
C TYR A 60 -17.26 -14.57 14.84
N ARG A 61 -17.07 -13.88 13.72
CA ARG A 61 -16.80 -12.45 13.75
C ARG A 61 -18.09 -11.79 14.21
N ILE A 62 -18.14 -11.34 15.46
CA ILE A 62 -19.25 -10.53 15.95
C ILE A 62 -19.17 -9.20 15.20
N VAL A 63 -20.11 -8.96 14.28
CA VAL A 63 -20.19 -7.70 13.53
C VAL A 63 -21.36 -6.90 14.10
N THR A 64 -21.05 -5.83 14.83
CA THR A 64 -22.07 -4.91 15.34
C THR A 64 -22.42 -3.89 14.25
N PRO A 65 -23.69 -3.72 13.87
CA PRO A 65 -24.10 -2.80 12.80
C PRO A 65 -23.62 -1.35 12.98
N THR A 66 -23.51 -0.88 14.23
CA THR A 66 -23.09 0.50 14.56
C THR A 66 -21.62 0.79 14.26
N PHE A 67 -20.79 -0.22 14.04
CA PHE A 67 -19.36 -0.07 13.74
C PHE A 67 -19.03 -0.35 12.27
N GLN A 68 -20.04 -0.44 11.40
CA GLN A 68 -19.86 -0.62 9.96
C GLN A 68 -20.13 0.69 9.23
N TYR A 69 -19.41 0.92 8.14
CA TYR A 69 -19.79 1.97 7.19
C TYR A 69 -21.19 1.68 6.66
N ASN A 70 -22.02 2.71 6.57
CA ASN A 70 -23.29 2.60 5.89
C ASN A 70 -23.03 2.40 4.39
N MET A 71 -23.46 1.26 3.84
CA MET A 71 -23.32 0.92 2.42
C MET A 71 -24.66 0.99 1.66
N ASP A 72 -25.74 1.42 2.31
CA ASP A 72 -27.07 1.58 1.70
C ASP A 72 -27.15 2.87 0.87
N TYR A 73 -26.51 2.82 -0.31
CA TYR A 73 -26.46 3.90 -1.29
C TYR A 73 -26.75 3.36 -2.69
N LYS A 74 -27.04 4.25 -3.65
CA LYS A 74 -27.39 3.85 -5.02
C LYS A 74 -26.23 3.17 -5.76
N LYS A 75 -24.99 3.57 -5.46
CA LYS A 75 -23.77 3.00 -6.04
C LYS A 75 -22.72 2.81 -4.94
N VAL A 76 -21.81 1.85 -5.14
CA VAL A 76 -20.65 1.68 -4.24
C VAL A 76 -19.79 2.93 -4.31
N GLY A 77 -19.43 3.35 -5.53
CA GLY A 77 -18.70 4.59 -5.75
C GLY A 77 -17.78 4.55 -6.94
N LYS A 78 -16.99 5.62 -7.09
CA LYS A 78 -15.98 5.75 -8.15
C LYS A 78 -14.65 5.17 -7.68
N CYS A 79 -13.96 4.47 -8.58
CA CYS A 79 -12.59 4.02 -8.40
C CYS A 79 -11.70 4.63 -9.48
N ILE A 80 -10.67 5.38 -9.09
CA ILE A 80 -9.68 5.92 -10.01
C ILE A 80 -8.42 5.07 -9.93
N ILE A 81 -7.96 4.54 -11.06
CA ILE A 81 -6.67 3.85 -11.18
C ILE A 81 -5.73 4.75 -11.99
N ILE A 82 -4.61 5.13 -11.41
CA ILE A 82 -3.55 5.87 -12.10
C ILE A 82 -2.39 4.90 -12.33
N ASN A 83 -2.18 4.53 -13.59
CA ASN A 83 -1.18 3.58 -14.04
C ASN A 83 -0.03 4.29 -14.77
N ASN A 84 1.00 4.67 -14.03
CA ASN A 84 2.21 5.29 -14.59
C ASN A 84 3.24 4.20 -14.90
N LYS A 85 3.38 3.90 -16.19
CA LYS A 85 4.31 2.91 -16.73
C LYS A 85 5.59 3.57 -17.22
N ASN A 86 5.44 4.64 -17.98
CA ASN A 86 6.55 5.35 -18.62
C ASN A 86 6.81 6.68 -17.93
N PHE A 87 8.08 7.04 -17.82
CA PHE A 87 8.53 8.24 -17.13
C PHE A 87 9.51 8.99 -18.03
N GLU A 88 9.57 10.30 -17.87
CA GLU A 88 10.51 11.13 -18.63
C GLU A 88 11.95 10.78 -18.27
N ASP A 89 12.85 10.68 -19.26
CA ASP A 89 14.26 10.30 -19.06
C ASP A 89 14.97 11.18 -18.02
N LYS A 90 14.61 12.46 -17.93
CA LYS A 90 15.17 13.42 -16.96
C LYS A 90 14.95 13.02 -15.49
N THR A 91 13.96 12.17 -15.24
CA THR A 91 13.67 11.64 -13.90
C THR A 91 14.60 10.50 -13.50
N GLY A 92 15.33 9.90 -14.45
CA GLY A 92 16.16 8.72 -14.22
C GLY A 92 15.37 7.45 -13.90
N MET A 93 14.04 7.49 -13.99
CA MET A 93 13.18 6.36 -13.65
C MET A 93 12.90 5.48 -14.87
N GLY A 94 13.15 4.17 -14.74
CA GLY A 94 12.89 3.21 -15.81
C GLY A 94 11.41 2.85 -15.99
N THR A 95 11.08 2.21 -17.11
CA THR A 95 9.74 1.67 -17.39
C THR A 95 9.30 0.62 -16.37
N ARG A 96 8.09 0.75 -15.83
CA ARG A 96 7.49 -0.21 -14.89
C ARG A 96 6.86 -1.39 -15.61
N ASN A 97 7.68 -2.35 -16.03
CA ASN A 97 7.20 -3.57 -16.68
C ASN A 97 6.27 -4.37 -15.72
N GLY A 98 5.12 -4.81 -16.23
CA GLY A 98 4.11 -5.55 -15.44
C GLY A 98 2.95 -4.69 -14.93
N THR A 99 3.09 -3.36 -14.86
CA THR A 99 2.04 -2.50 -14.28
C THR A 99 0.72 -2.53 -15.05
N ASP A 100 0.74 -2.82 -16.35
CA ASP A 100 -0.51 -2.95 -17.15
C ASP A 100 -1.31 -4.19 -16.72
N LYS A 101 -0.61 -5.26 -16.33
CA LYS A 101 -1.25 -6.44 -15.77
C LYS A 101 -1.86 -6.12 -14.42
N ASP A 102 -1.13 -5.41 -13.57
CA ASP A 102 -1.62 -4.98 -12.25
C ASP A 102 -2.86 -4.08 -12.39
N ALA A 103 -2.80 -3.07 -13.26
CA ALA A 103 -3.92 -2.17 -13.54
C ALA A 103 -5.15 -2.93 -14.07
N GLY A 104 -4.95 -3.89 -14.97
CA GLY A 104 -6.04 -4.72 -15.50
C GLY A 104 -6.68 -5.65 -14.46
N ASP A 105 -5.87 -6.27 -13.60
CA ASP A 105 -6.37 -7.15 -12.55
C ASP A 105 -7.07 -6.35 -11.43
N LEU A 106 -6.57 -5.17 -11.10
CA LEU A 106 -7.21 -4.25 -10.15
C LEU A 106 -8.52 -3.70 -10.70
N ALA A 107 -8.57 -3.30 -11.98
CA ALA A 107 -9.81 -2.86 -12.61
C ALA A 107 -10.91 -3.93 -12.52
N LYS A 108 -10.61 -5.16 -12.95
CA LYS A 108 -11.56 -6.29 -12.85
C LYS A 108 -12.00 -6.55 -11.41
N SER A 109 -11.07 -6.48 -10.46
CA SER A 109 -11.36 -6.72 -9.05
C SER A 109 -12.31 -5.65 -8.51
N PHE A 110 -12.05 -4.37 -8.76
CA PHE A 110 -12.89 -3.28 -8.27
C PHE A 110 -14.23 -3.17 -9.00
N GLU A 111 -14.28 -3.48 -10.29
CA GLU A 111 -15.54 -3.68 -11.02
C GLU A 111 -16.38 -4.78 -10.38
N SER A 112 -15.76 -5.92 -10.01
CA SER A 112 -16.47 -7.02 -9.34
C SER A 112 -16.98 -6.66 -7.93
N LEU A 113 -16.35 -5.69 -7.28
CA LEU A 113 -16.81 -5.10 -6.02
C LEU A 113 -17.93 -4.06 -6.22
N GLY A 114 -18.28 -3.72 -7.47
CA GLY A 114 -19.36 -2.79 -7.80
C GLY A 114 -18.94 -1.33 -7.95
N PHE A 115 -17.63 -1.04 -8.04
CA PHE A 115 -17.15 0.30 -8.34
C PHE A 115 -17.31 0.65 -9.83
N ASP A 116 -17.50 1.94 -10.09
CA ASP A 116 -17.30 2.55 -11.42
C ASP A 116 -15.81 2.88 -11.60
N VAL A 117 -15.10 2.03 -12.35
CA VAL A 117 -13.64 2.09 -12.48
C VAL A 117 -13.22 2.95 -13.69
N CYS A 118 -12.36 3.93 -13.43
CA CYS A 118 -11.71 4.76 -14.44
C CYS A 118 -10.18 4.60 -14.38
N THR A 119 -9.57 4.07 -15.43
CA THR A 119 -8.11 3.89 -15.52
C THR A 119 -7.46 4.98 -16.37
N TYR A 120 -6.43 5.63 -15.82
CA TYR A 120 -5.65 6.70 -16.45
C TYR A 120 -4.20 6.26 -16.56
N ASN A 121 -3.69 6.20 -17.79
CA ASN A 121 -2.29 5.82 -18.04
C ASN A 121 -1.40 7.06 -18.15
N ASP A 122 -0.15 6.91 -17.70
CA ASP A 122 0.98 7.84 -17.83
C ASP A 122 0.59 9.31 -17.60
N ARG A 123 0.27 9.65 -16.35
CA ARG A 123 -0.11 10.99 -15.93
C ARG A 123 1.05 11.75 -15.32
N SER A 124 1.20 13.02 -15.73
CA SER A 124 2.08 13.96 -15.04
C SER A 124 1.57 14.25 -13.63
N ARG A 125 2.43 14.80 -12.77
CA ARG A 125 2.04 15.28 -11.43
C ARG A 125 0.83 16.22 -11.50
N ASP A 126 0.90 17.22 -12.37
CA ASP A 126 -0.14 18.24 -12.51
C ASP A 126 -1.45 17.64 -13.02
N ASP A 127 -1.39 16.65 -13.91
CA ASP A 127 -2.57 15.95 -14.40
C ASP A 127 -3.22 15.09 -13.30
N MET A 128 -2.41 14.39 -12.49
CA MET A 128 -2.91 13.64 -11.35
C MET A 128 -3.59 14.55 -10.32
N GLU A 129 -2.99 15.70 -10.01
CA GLU A 129 -3.57 16.69 -9.10
C GLU A 129 -4.90 17.23 -9.63
N LYS A 130 -4.94 17.66 -10.90
CA LYS A 130 -6.17 18.15 -11.54
C LYS A 130 -7.24 17.07 -11.57
N LEU A 131 -6.88 15.82 -11.85
CA LEU A 131 -7.80 14.69 -11.90
C LEU A 131 -8.43 14.45 -10.52
N LEU A 132 -7.62 14.36 -9.46
CA LEU A 132 -8.11 14.09 -8.12
C LEU A 132 -8.89 15.28 -7.54
N LYS A 133 -8.50 16.51 -7.88
CA LYS A 133 -9.26 17.71 -7.52
C LYS A 133 -10.65 17.72 -8.16
N LYS A 134 -10.75 17.41 -9.46
CA LYS A 134 -12.04 17.25 -10.14
C LYS A 134 -12.87 16.13 -9.50
N ALA A 135 -12.26 15.00 -9.19
CA ALA A 135 -12.95 13.90 -8.51
C ALA A 135 -13.48 14.33 -7.13
N ALA A 136 -12.75 15.16 -6.38
CA ALA A 136 -13.20 15.69 -5.10
C ALA A 136 -14.35 16.71 -5.23
N GLU A 137 -14.46 17.40 -6.37
CA GLU A 137 -15.51 18.38 -6.67
C GLU A 137 -16.80 17.73 -7.26
N GLU A 138 -16.75 16.45 -7.65
CA GLU A 138 -17.92 15.69 -8.13
C GLU A 138 -18.97 15.47 -7.03
N ASN A 139 -20.23 15.27 -7.43
CA ASN A 139 -21.30 14.92 -6.49
C ASN A 139 -21.27 13.42 -6.16
N HIS A 140 -20.96 13.10 -4.89
CA HIS A 140 -20.90 11.73 -4.35
C HIS A 140 -22.05 11.40 -3.38
N SER A 141 -23.09 12.23 -3.27
CA SER A 141 -24.17 12.01 -2.28
C SER A 141 -24.92 10.69 -2.43
N ASP A 142 -24.87 10.06 -3.61
CA ASP A 142 -25.47 8.77 -3.92
C ASP A 142 -24.47 7.59 -3.90
N ALA A 143 -23.21 7.84 -3.55
CA ALA A 143 -22.14 6.84 -3.44
C ALA A 143 -21.83 6.48 -1.98
N ALA A 144 -21.60 5.19 -1.71
CA ALA A 144 -21.18 4.75 -0.38
C ALA A 144 -19.75 5.15 -0.03
N CYS A 145 -18.82 5.09 -1.00
CA CYS A 145 -17.41 5.38 -0.79
C CYS A 145 -16.70 5.83 -2.08
N PHE A 146 -15.39 6.06 -1.97
CA PHE A 146 -14.49 6.39 -3.08
C PHE A 146 -13.20 5.59 -2.94
N ALA A 147 -12.61 5.18 -4.07
CA ALA A 147 -11.33 4.50 -4.11
C ALA A 147 -10.36 5.19 -5.09
N CYS A 148 -9.08 5.24 -4.73
CA CYS A 148 -8.00 5.69 -5.60
C CYS A 148 -6.82 4.72 -5.49
N ILE A 149 -6.28 4.30 -6.62
CA ILE A 149 -5.18 3.35 -6.74
C ILE A 149 -4.07 4.03 -7.55
N LEU A 150 -2.89 4.14 -6.96
CA LEU A 150 -1.72 4.75 -7.58
C LEU A 150 -0.67 3.69 -7.87
N LEU A 151 -0.34 3.48 -9.14
CA LEU A 151 0.71 2.59 -9.60
C LEU A 151 1.81 3.43 -10.23
N SER A 152 2.86 3.73 -9.48
CA SER A 152 3.98 4.57 -9.91
C SER A 152 5.26 4.19 -9.16
N HIS A 153 6.38 4.80 -9.54
CA HIS A 153 7.53 4.94 -8.63
C HIS A 153 7.18 5.90 -7.48
N GLY A 154 7.97 5.85 -6.40
CA GLY A 154 7.81 6.68 -5.20
C GLY A 154 9.14 6.97 -4.52
#